data_AF-A0A931P5G6-F1
#
_entry.id   AF-A0A931P5G6-F1
#
_cell.length_a   1.000
_cell.length_b   1.000
_cell.length_c   1.000
_cell.angle_alpha   90.00
_cell.angle_beta   90.00
_cell.angle_gamma   90.00
#
_symmetry.space_group_name_H-M   'P 1'
#
loop_
_entity.id
_entity.type
_entity.pdbx_description
1 polymer ?
#
loop_
_entity_poly.entity_id
_entity_poly.type
_entity_poly.pdbx_seq_one_letter_code
_entity_poly.pdbx_strand_id
1 'polypeptide(L)' 'MAKMIRIELSDIDLGQTLDALDTRAEAYEKTAAYLDGEPLACKFFLPEEVNDSYEARRIAEHFRSIMANIQEQWRR' A
#
# COMPACT_ATOMS: atom_id res chain seq x y z
N MET A 1 -2.66 -22.84 5.27
CA MET A 1 -1.25 -22.45 5.52
C MET A 1 -0.78 -21.60 4.36
N ALA A 2 -0.18 -20.44 4.61
CA ALA A 2 0.43 -19.65 3.56
C ALA A 2 1.73 -20.33 3.08
N LYS A 3 1.98 -20.30 1.77
CA LYS A 3 3.20 -20.84 1.17
C LYS A 3 4.25 -19.74 1.12
N MET A 4 5.42 -19.98 1.70
CA MET A 4 6.57 -19.07 1.57
C MET A 4 7.22 -19.23 0.20
N ILE A 5 7.49 -18.11 -0.48
CA ILE A 5 8.14 -18.05 -1.79
C ILE A 5 9.36 -17.14 -1.67
N ARG A 6 10.50 -17.56 -2.23
CA ARG A 6 11.69 -16.72 -2.37
C ARG A 6 11.74 -16.16 -3.78
N ILE A 7 11.93 -14.85 -3.89
CA ILE A 7 12.18 -14.16 -5.15
C ILE A 7 13.55 -13.47 -5.05
N GLU A 8 14.22 -13.33 -6.19
CA GLU A 8 15.48 -12.59 -6.30
C GLU A 8 15.22 -11.38 -7.20
N LEU A 9 15.58 -10.20 -6.72
CA LEU A 9 15.36 -8.92 -7.39
C LEU A 9 16.68 -8.15 -7.41
N SER A 10 16.90 -7.33 -8.44
CA SER A 10 17.95 -6.31 -8.37
C SER A 10 17.59 -5.25 -7.32
N ASP A 11 18.57 -4.46 -6.90
CA ASP A 11 18.33 -3.31 -6.02
C ASP A 11 17.38 -2.28 -6.65
N ILE A 12 17.49 -2.06 -7.96
CA ILE A 12 16.60 -1.20 -8.74
C ILE A 12 15.17 -1.75 -8.72
N ASP A 13 14.98 -3.04 -9.02
CA ASP A 13 13.65 -3.66 -9.05
C ASP A 13 13.00 -3.70 -7.66
N LEU A 14 13.81 -3.92 -6.63
CA LEU A 14 13.36 -3.85 -5.24
C LEU A 14 12.88 -2.44 -4.88
N GLY A 15 13.64 -1.41 -5.27
CA GLY A 15 13.24 -0.01 -5.08
C GLY A 15 11.91 0.31 -5.76
N GLN A 16 11.75 -0.10 -7.02
CA GLN A 16 10.50 0.08 -7.77
C GLN A 16 9.33 -0.68 -7.14
N THR A 17 9.57 -1.88 -6.63
CA THR A 17 8.53 -2.68 -5.95
C THR A 17 8.06 -1.98 -4.67
N LEU A 18 8.98 -1.44 -3.87
CA LEU A 18 8.65 -0.71 -2.65
C LEU A 18 7.87 0.57 -2.95
N ASP A 19 8.28 1.32 -3.99
CA ASP A 19 7.58 2.55 -4.43
C ASP A 19 6.16 2.26 -4.93
N ALA A 20 5.97 1.19 -5.69
CA ALA A 20 4.65 0.76 -6.14
C ALA A 20 3.74 0.37 -4.95
N LEU A 21 4.26 -0.38 -3.96
CA LEU A 21 3.51 -0.74 -2.76
C LEU A 21 3.15 0.49 -1.92
N ASP A 22 4.05 1.45 -1.80
CA ASP A 22 3.84 2.72 -1.09
C ASP A 22 2.72 3.53 -1.75
N THR A 23 2.81 3.71 -3.07
CA THR A 23 1.79 4.40 -3.87
C THR A 23 0.42 3.72 -3.74
N ARG A 24 0.36 2.38 -3.73
CA ARG A 24 -0.88 1.64 -3.50
C ARG A 24 -1.44 1.89 -2.10
N ALA A 25 -0.60 1.81 -1.07
CA ALA A 25 -1.02 2.06 0.31
C ALA A 25 -1.60 3.47 0.47
N GLU A 26 -0.88 4.48 -0.04
CA GLU A 26 -1.33 5.87 0.01
C GLU A 26 -2.66 6.11 -0.71
N ALA A 27 -2.88 5.46 -1.86
CA ALA A 27 -4.13 5.62 -2.60
C ALA A 27 -5.34 5.11 -1.79
N TYR A 28 -5.18 3.98 -1.09
CA TYR A 28 -6.21 3.47 -0.18
C TYR A 28 -6.36 4.29 1.09
N GLU A 29 -5.27 4.84 1.66
CA GLU A 29 -5.34 5.78 2.79
C GLU A 29 -6.13 7.03 2.42
N LYS A 30 -5.88 7.60 1.24
CA LYS A 30 -6.64 8.74 0.70
C LYS A 30 -8.09 8.36 0.41
N THR A 31 -8.35 7.13 -0.06
CA THR A 31 -9.72 6.61 -0.27
C THR A 31 -10.49 6.47 1.03
N ALA A 32 -9.84 5.97 2.09
CA ALA A 32 -10.45 5.90 3.41
C ALA A 32 -10.84 7.30 3.90
N ALA A 33 -9.89 8.26 3.88
CA ALA A 33 -10.12 9.63 4.29
C ALA A 33 -11.27 10.29 3.49
N TYR A 34 -11.33 10.06 2.17
CA TYR A 34 -12.44 10.51 1.33
C TYR A 34 -13.79 9.95 1.79
N LEU A 35 -13.86 8.64 2.04
CA LEU A 35 -15.07 7.96 2.47
C LEU A 35 -15.51 8.36 3.89
N ASP A 36 -14.58 8.79 4.74
CA ASP A 36 -14.88 9.38 6.05
C ASP A 36 -15.36 10.85 5.95
N GLY A 37 -15.33 11.46 4.76
CA GLY A 37 -15.70 12.84 4.54
C GLY A 37 -14.61 13.85 4.92
N GLU A 38 -13.35 13.40 5.05
CA GLU A 38 -12.23 14.29 5.34
C GLU A 38 -11.89 15.19 4.15
N PRO A 39 -11.48 16.45 4.39
CA PRO A 39 -11.05 17.34 3.34
C PRO A 39 -9.77 16.83 2.68
N LEU A 40 -9.86 16.45 1.41
CA LEU A 40 -8.70 16.04 0.62
C LEU A 40 -7.91 17.26 0.15
N ALA A 41 -6.57 17.18 0.26
CA ALA A 41 -5.67 18.23 -0.23
C ALA A 41 -5.65 18.33 -1.77
N CYS A 42 -6.01 17.27 -2.49
CA CYS A 42 -5.97 17.21 -3.95
C CYS A 42 -7.36 17.43 -4.57
N LYS A 43 -7.44 18.35 -5.55
CA LYS A 43 -8.67 18.58 -6.34
C LYS A 43 -8.98 17.46 -7.33
N PHE A 44 -7.98 16.65 -7.69
CA PHE A 44 -8.08 15.53 -8.63
C PHE A 44 -7.73 14.24 -7.91
N PHE A 45 -8.60 13.83 -6.99
CA PHE A 45 -8.50 12.53 -6.33
C PHE A 45 -9.52 11.58 -6.96
N LEU A 46 -9.06 10.39 -7.34
CA LEU A 46 -9.93 9.30 -7.78
C LEU A 46 -9.89 8.23 -6.67
N PRO A 47 -11.01 7.98 -5.97
CA PRO A 47 -11.08 6.92 -4.99
C PRO A 47 -10.87 5.56 -5.66
N GLU A 48 -10.19 4.67 -4.95
CA GLU A 48 -10.03 3.27 -5.33
C GLU A 48 -11.38 2.54 -5.34
N GLU A 49 -11.43 1.36 -5.97
CA GLU A 49 -12.66 0.55 -6.15
C GLU A 49 -13.14 -0.13 -4.85
N VAL A 50 -13.40 0.66 -3.82
CA VAL A 50 -13.95 0.25 -2.52
C VAL A 50 -14.98 1.28 -2.05
N ASN A 51 -16.01 0.81 -1.34
CA ASN A 51 -17.12 1.66 -0.89
C ASN A 51 -17.18 1.82 0.64
N ASP A 52 -16.22 1.25 1.35
CA ASP A 52 -16.13 1.26 2.82
C ASP A 52 -14.76 1.79 3.28
N SER A 53 -14.76 2.77 4.19
CA SER A 53 -13.51 3.36 4.68
C SER A 53 -12.73 2.36 5.54
N TYR A 54 -13.40 1.43 6.21
CA TYR A 54 -12.72 0.38 6.97
C TYR A 54 -12.02 -0.61 6.03
N GLU A 55 -12.68 -1.09 4.98
CA GLU A 55 -12.06 -1.89 3.92
C GLU A 55 -10.84 -1.20 3.30
N ALA A 56 -10.96 0.09 2.95
CA ALA A 56 -9.84 0.87 2.41
C ALA A 56 -8.63 0.89 3.35
N ARG A 57 -8.83 1.18 4.65
CA ARG A 57 -7.74 1.16 5.65
C ARG A 57 -7.10 -0.23 5.77
N ARG A 58 -7.90 -1.29 5.78
CA ARG A 58 -7.42 -2.68 5.87
C ARG A 58 -6.54 -3.06 4.69
N ILE A 59 -6.85 -2.59 3.49
CA ILE A 59 -6.03 -2.83 2.30
C ILE A 59 -4.72 -2.02 2.38
N ALA A 60 -4.78 -0.75 2.77
CA ALA A 60 -3.59 0.05 2.99
C ALA A 60 -2.64 -0.59 4.02
N GLU A 61 -3.17 -0.97 5.19
CA GLU A 61 -2.44 -1.69 6.25
C GLU A 61 -1.77 -2.97 5.72
N HIS A 62 -2.45 -3.68 4.82
CA HIS A 62 -1.88 -4.87 4.20
C HIS A 62 -0.67 -4.55 3.31
N PHE A 63 -0.76 -3.52 2.46
CA PHE A 63 0.40 -3.07 1.66
C PHE A 63 1.55 -2.61 2.55
N ARG A 64 1.27 -1.83 3.60
CA ARG A 64 2.28 -1.40 4.59
C ARG A 64 2.96 -2.60 5.27
N SER A 65 2.19 -3.64 5.61
CA SER A 65 2.71 -4.89 6.18
C SER A 65 3.63 -5.64 5.20
N ILE A 66 3.25 -5.73 3.91
CA ILE A 66 4.10 -6.32 2.88
C ILE A 66 5.43 -5.55 2.77
N MET A 67 5.38 -4.21 2.70
CA MET A 67 6.57 -3.37 2.64
C MET A 67 7.48 -3.59 3.85
N ALA A 68 6.92 -3.59 5.07
CA ALA A 68 7.68 -3.81 6.30
C ALA A 68 8.41 -5.16 6.27
N ASN A 69 7.74 -6.22 5.83
CA ASN A 69 8.33 -7.56 5.69
C ASN A 69 9.46 -7.61 4.66
N ILE A 70 9.32 -6.90 3.53
CA ILE A 70 10.37 -6.81 2.50
C ILE A 70 11.57 -6.02 3.03
N GLN A 71 11.33 -4.86 3.64
CA GLN A 71 12.39 -4.02 4.20
C GLN A 71 13.15 -4.71 5.33
N GLU A 72 12.47 -5.50 6.17
CA GLU A 72 13.13 -6.31 7.20
C GLU A 72 14.07 -7.35 6.59
N GLN A 73 13.67 -8.00 5.49
CA GLN A 73 14.53 -8.94 4.77
C GLN A 73 15.72 -8.25 4.10
N TRP A 74 15.57 -7.02 3.63
CA TRP A 74 16.65 -6.28 2.96
C TRP A 74 17.73 -5.77 3.92
N ARG A 75 17.37 -5.45 5.17
CA ARG A 75 18.35 -5.01 6.19
C ARG A 75 19.18 -6.16 6.76
N ARG A 76 18.79 -7.42 6.53
CA ARG A 76 19.45 -8.62 7.03
C ARG A 76 20.47 -9.13 6.01
#